data_AF-A0A924G925-F1
#
_entry.id   AF-A0A924G925-F1
#
_cell.length_a   1.000
_cell.length_b   1.000
_cell.length_c   1.000
_cell.angle_alpha   90.00
_cell.angle_beta   90.00
_cell.angle_gamma   90.00
#
_symmetry.space_group_name_H-M   'P 1'
#
loop_
_entity.id
_entity.type
_entity.pdbx_description
1 polymer ?
#
loop_
_entity_poly.entity_id
_entity_poly.type
_entity_poly.pdbx_seq_one_letter_code
_entity_poly.pdbx_strand_id
1 'polypeptide(L)'
;MTVINKKVVAVLYEYFYPGYKAGGPIQSLVNMILTLQDRFEFKIITTAYDLNETVPYNDVMIDKWNDVQLSPDALPMKVWYASSLKIS
;
A
#
# COMPACT_ATOMS: atom_id res chain seq x y z
N MET A 1 -7.14 7.07 -28.52
CA MET A 1 -6.66 6.41 -27.29
C MET A 1 -7.85 6.27 -26.35
N THR A 2 -8.29 5.05 -26.05
CA THR A 2 -9.38 4.85 -25.09
C THR A 2 -8.78 4.94 -23.69
N VAL A 3 -9.17 5.96 -22.91
CA VAL A 3 -8.80 6.02 -21.50
C VAL A 3 -9.60 4.92 -20.79
N ILE A 4 -8.92 3.84 -20.40
CA ILE A 4 -9.54 2.79 -19.60
C ILE A 4 -9.73 3.35 -18.19
N ASN A 5 -10.96 3.66 -17.83
CA ASN A 5 -11.29 4.16 -16.49
C ASN A 5 -11.38 2.96 -15.53
N LYS A 6 -10.26 2.59 -14.90
CA LYS A 6 -10.22 1.50 -13.90
C LYS A 6 -11.05 1.90 -12.68
N LYS A 7 -11.77 0.94 -12.10
CA LYS A 7 -12.43 1.16 -10.80
C LYS A 7 -11.38 1.25 -9.71
N VAL A 8 -11.57 2.19 -8.78
CA VAL A 8 -10.66 2.38 -7.65
C VAL A 8 -11.08 1.48 -6.50
N VAL A 9 -10.14 0.70 -5.99
CA VAL A 9 -10.27 -0.10 -4.77
C VAL A 9 -9.43 0.57 -3.68
N ALA A 10 -10.10 1.11 -2.66
CA ALA A 10 -9.44 1.64 -1.48
C ALA A 10 -9.26 0.50 -0.46
N VAL A 11 -8.03 0.27 -0.02
CA VAL A 11 -7.70 -0.72 1.01
C VAL A 11 -7.23 0.01 2.25
N LEU A 12 -7.86 -0.30 3.38
CA LEU A 12 -7.47 0.17 4.70
C LEU A 12 -6.90 -1.01 5.46
N TYR A 13 -5.60 -0.97 5.75
CA TYR A 13 -4.94 -2.03 6.51
C TYR A 13 -3.71 -1.49 7.23
N GLU A 14 -3.55 -1.83 8.51
CA GLU A 14 -2.58 -1.18 9.40
C GLU A 14 -1.12 -1.41 9.00
N TYR A 15 -0.83 -2.54 8.34
CA TYR A 15 0.52 -2.93 7.98
C TYR A 15 0.61 -3.22 6.48
N PHE A 16 1.53 -2.56 5.79
CA PHE A 16 1.77 -2.81 4.38
C PHE A 16 3.26 -2.66 4.08
N TYR A 17 3.64 -2.82 2.82
CA TYR A 17 4.99 -2.51 2.36
C TYR A 17 5.42 -1.10 2.82
N PRO A 18 6.68 -0.88 3.25
CA PRO A 18 7.79 -1.83 3.31
C PRO A 18 7.80 -2.74 4.56
N GLY A 19 6.78 -2.65 5.41
CA GLY A 19 6.61 -3.53 6.56
C GLY A 19 6.52 -5.01 6.19
N TYR A 20 7.00 -5.85 7.10
CA TYR A 20 7.05 -7.30 6.89
C TYR A 20 6.65 -8.09 8.14
N LYS A 21 6.58 -7.45 9.32
CA LYS A 21 6.36 -8.15 10.59
C LYS A 21 4.94 -8.69 10.75
N ALA A 22 3.94 -8.08 10.11
CA ALA A 22 2.57 -8.60 10.12
C ALA A 22 2.38 -9.87 9.25
N GLY A 23 3.40 -10.27 8.46
CA GLY A 23 3.44 -11.58 7.80
C GLY A 23 2.38 -11.79 6.72
N GLY A 24 1.70 -12.94 6.80
CA GLY A 24 0.80 -13.46 5.75
C GLY A 24 -0.21 -12.45 5.18
N PRO A 25 -0.94 -11.66 5.98
CA PRO A 25 -1.84 -10.63 5.49
C PRO A 25 -1.20 -9.62 4.52
N ILE A 26 0.04 -9.17 4.77
CA ILE A 26 0.75 -8.25 3.86
C ILE A 26 0.98 -8.97 2.53
N GLN A 27 1.48 -10.20 2.57
CA GLN A 27 1.78 -10.99 1.38
C GLN A 27 0.53 -11.30 0.55
N SER A 28 -0.59 -11.65 1.19
CA SER A 28 -1.86 -11.86 0.51
C SER A 28 -2.36 -10.60 -0.19
N LEU A 29 -2.25 -9.43 0.47
CA LEU A 29 -2.63 -8.15 -0.11
C LEU A 29 -1.74 -7.79 -1.31
N VAL A 30 -0.41 -7.94 -1.18
CA VAL A 30 0.55 -7.73 -2.28
C VAL A 30 0.21 -8.62 -3.48
N ASN A 31 0.00 -9.92 -3.25
CA ASN A 31 -0.35 -10.86 -4.33
C ASN A 31 -1.67 -10.49 -5.02
N MET A 32 -2.68 -10.08 -4.24
CA MET A 32 -3.96 -9.63 -4.79
C MET A 32 -3.78 -8.40 -5.68
N ILE A 33 -3.03 -7.39 -5.24
CA ILE A 33 -2.77 -6.18 -6.01
C ILE A 33 -2.03 -6.53 -7.30
N LEU A 34 -0.94 -7.29 -7.22
CA LEU A 34 -0.15 -7.69 -8.39
C LEU A 34 -0.98 -8.46 -9.43
N THR A 35 -1.92 -9.30 -8.98
CA THR A 35 -2.80 -10.08 -9.85
C THR A 35 -3.88 -9.23 -10.52
N LEU A 36 -4.34 -8.16 -9.86
CA LEU A 36 -5.54 -7.42 -10.26
C LEU A 36 -5.27 -5.99 -10.74
N GLN A 37 -4.03 -5.52 -10.69
CA GLN A 37 -3.61 -4.16 -11.08
C GLN A 37 -3.97 -3.79 -12.53
N ASP A 38 -4.10 -4.76 -13.44
CA ASP A 38 -4.54 -4.50 -14.82
C ASP A 38 -6.03 -4.18 -14.93
N ARG A 39 -6.83 -4.55 -13.93
CA ARG A 39 -8.28 -4.37 -13.91
C ARG A 39 -8.73 -3.25 -12.97
N PHE A 40 -7.99 -3.02 -11.90
CA PHE A 40 -8.33 -2.05 -10.85
C PHE A 40 -7.17 -1.10 -10.56
N GLU A 41 -7.49 0.10 -10.13
CA GLU A 41 -6.53 1.02 -9.50
C GLU A 41 -6.61 0.81 -7.99
N PHE A 42 -5.49 0.50 -7.35
CA PHE A 42 -5.42 0.33 -5.90
C PHE A 42 -4.90 1.59 -5.22
N LYS A 43 -5.59 1.99 -4.14
CA LYS A 43 -5.13 3.02 -3.21
C LYS A 43 -5.08 2.43 -1.81
N ILE A 44 -3.90 2.46 -1.20
CA ILE A 44 -3.67 1.84 0.11
C ILE A 44 -3.55 2.94 1.16
N ILE A 45 -4.25 2.78 2.27
CA ILE A 45 -4.08 3.60 3.47
C ILE A 45 -3.60 2.67 4.58
N THR A 46 -2.40 2.97 5.08
CA THR A 46 -1.68 2.15 6.04
C THR A 46 -0.99 3.04 7.08
N THR A 47 -0.48 2.47 8.16
CA THR A 47 0.29 3.24 9.14
C THR A 47 1.72 3.43 8.63
N ALA A 48 2.41 4.47 9.11
CA ALA A 48 3.83 4.66 8.81
C ALA A 48 4.76 3.70 9.60
N TYR A 49 4.20 2.73 10.33
CA TYR A 49 4.91 1.91 11.32
C TYR A 49 4.73 0.43 11.02
N ASP A 50 5.77 -0.38 11.26
CA ASP A 50 5.61 -1.84 11.22
C ASP A 50 4.99 -2.35 12.53
N LEU A 51 4.58 -3.62 12.54
CA LEU A 51 3.98 -4.26 13.70
C LEU A 51 4.88 -4.13 14.94
N ASN A 52 4.33 -3.54 16.00
CA ASN A 52 4.98 -3.24 17.28
C ASN A 52 6.17 -2.26 17.21
N GLU A 53 6.30 -1.51 16.12
CA GLU A 53 7.30 -0.44 16.00
C GLU A 53 6.70 0.94 16.30
N THR A 54 7.53 1.83 16.84
CA THR A 54 7.16 3.23 17.10
C THR A 54 7.98 4.21 16.25
N VAL A 55 8.96 3.69 15.50
CA VAL A 55 9.77 4.47 14.56
C VAL A 55 9.14 4.31 13.18
N PRO A 56 8.84 5.41 12.47
CA PRO A 56 8.26 5.31 11.15
C PRO A 56 9.29 4.82 10.12
N TYR A 57 8.83 4.34 8.97
CA TYR A 57 9.73 4.01 7.85
C TYR A 57 10.52 5.25 7.40
N ASN A 58 11.82 5.07 7.15
CA ASN A 58 12.71 6.18 6.79
C ASN A 58 12.41 6.77 5.40
N ASP A 59 11.97 5.93 4.46
CA ASP A 59 11.89 6.27 3.03
C ASP A 59 10.44 6.48 2.55
N VAL A 60 9.55 6.91 3.46
CA VAL A 60 8.15 7.22 3.12
C VAL A 60 7.82 8.66 3.47
N MET A 61 7.00 9.29 2.63
CA MET A 61 6.36 10.56 2.96
C MET A 61 5.13 10.29 3.82
N ILE A 62 5.21 10.63 5.10
CA ILE A 62 4.09 10.52 6.05
C ILE A 62 3.01 11.54 5.71
N ASP A 63 1.74 11.15 5.88
CA ASP A 63 0.53 11.93 5.61
C ASP A 63 0.48 12.52 4.19
N LYS A 64 1.02 11.74 3.25
CA LYS A 64 1.05 12.06 1.82
C LYS A 64 0.89 10.77 1.00
N TRP A 65 0.43 10.94 -0.23
CA TRP A 65 0.43 9.86 -1.21
C TRP A 65 1.83 9.63 -1.75
N ASN A 66 2.30 8.39 -1.65
CA ASN A 66 3.56 7.90 -2.18
C ASN A 66 3.29 7.07 -3.43
N ASP A 67 4.15 7.17 -4.43
CA ASP A 67 4.20 6.21 -5.53
C ASP A 67 5.05 5.01 -5.11
N VAL A 68 4.41 3.87 -4.94
CA VAL A 68 5.05 2.63 -4.51
C VAL A 68 5.02 1.61 -5.64
N GLN A 69 6.16 1.01 -5.92
CA GLN A 69 6.30 -0.06 -6.90
C GLN A 69 6.69 -1.35 -6.17
N LEU A 70 5.80 -2.35 -6.17
CA LEU A 70 6.00 -3.59 -5.42
C LEU A 70 6.95 -4.58 -6.11
N SER A 71 7.09 -4.49 -7.43
CA SER A 71 8.03 -5.28 -8.24
C SER A 71 8.38 -4.54 -9.54
N PRO A 72 9.48 -4.89 -10.23
CA PRO A 72 9.89 -4.21 -11.47
C PRO A 72 8.81 -4.16 -12.56
N ASP A 73 7.99 -5.21 -12.65
CA ASP A 73 6.91 -5.32 -13.64
C ASP A 73 5.56 -4.79 -13.14
N ALA A 74 5.47 -4.40 -11.86
CA ALA A 74 4.24 -3.85 -11.31
C ALA A 74 4.01 -2.40 -11.74
N LEU A 75 2.75 -2.05 -11.96
CA LEU A 75 2.31 -0.68 -12.08
C LEU A 75 2.49 0.03 -10.71
N PRO A 76 3.01 1.26 -10.69
CA PRO A 76 3.06 2.06 -9.47
C PRO A 76 1.65 2.26 -8.89
N MET A 77 1.55 2.20 -7.57
CA MET A 77 0.30 2.44 -6.85
C MET A 77 0.46 3.54 -5.80
N LYS A 78 -0.67 4.14 -5.42
CA LYS A 78 -0.70 5.17 -4.40
C LYS A 78 -0.84 4.55 -3.02
N VAL A 79 0.10 4.84 -2.13
CA VAL A 79 0.10 4.42 -0.73
C VAL A 79 0.19 5.65 0.18
N TRP A 80 -0.75 5.77 1.11
CA TRP A 80 -0.75 6.77 2.16
C TRP A 80 -0.26 6.13 3.45
N TYR A 81 0.85 6.64 3.98
CA TYR A 81 1.39 6.24 5.28
C TYR A 81 0.95 7.26 6.33
N ALA A 82 0.00 6.89 7.18
CA ALA A 82 -0.53 7.75 8.21
C ALA A 82 0.44 7.87 9.39
N SER A 83 0.53 9.06 9.99
CA SER A 83 1.24 9.25 11.27
C SER A 83 0.54 8.59 12.47
N SER A 84 -0.68 8.07 12.27
CA SER A 84 -1.44 7.33 13.27
C SER A 84 -0.92 5.89 13.40
N LEU A 85 -0.95 5.34 14.62
CA LEU A 85 -0.63 3.94 14.91
C LEU A 85 -1.76 2.96 14.55
N LYS A 86 -2.95 3.47 14.20
CA LYS A 86 -4.12 2.67 13.78
C LYS A 86 -4.89 3.37 12.67
N ILE A 87 -5.47 2.57 11.78
CA ILE A 87 -6.33 3.03 10.68
C ILE A 87 -7.83 2.86 11.01
N SER A 88 -8.17 1.99 11.98
CA SER A 88 -9.53 1.74 12.48
C SER A 88 -9.80 2.34 13.85
#